data_AF-A0A7K4LFE6-F1
#
_entry.id   AF-A0A7K4LFE6-F1
#
_cell.length_a   1.000
_cell.length_b   1.000
_cell.length_c   1.000
_cell.angle_alpha   90.00
_cell.angle_beta   90.00
_cell.angle_gamma   90.00
#
_symmetry.space_group_name_H-M   'P 1'
#
loop_
_entity.id
_entity.type
_entity.pdbx_description
1 polymer ?
#
loop_
_entity_poly.entity_id
_entity_poly.type
_entity_poly.pdbx_seq_one_letter_code
_entity_poly.pdbx_strand_id
1 'polypeptide(L)'
;MVKFYTCFPMSLDGNQLCINMVPPYRTLKDEEAIFTALIKDSDPKVNTETVHNKFVHLGNLPDDGYRELEVVCVGLRFGRVDHYVVLKNRNKAILQLESAKSAKAMHCFLQDQPYSMGGHTLTCALSPRAQAA
;
A
#
# COMPACT_ATOMS: atom_id res chain seq x y z
N MET A 1 26.36 3.68 -0.93
CA MET A 1 25.40 4.41 -1.78
C MET A 1 24.57 5.42 -1.00
N VAL A 2 23.79 5.03 0.02
CA VAL A 2 22.95 5.96 0.81
C VAL A 2 23.74 7.15 1.40
N LYS A 3 24.90 6.91 2.03
CA LYS A 3 25.78 7.97 2.57
C LYS A 3 26.24 9.03 1.54
N PHE A 4 26.28 8.69 0.26
CA PHE A 4 26.69 9.63 -0.78
C PHE A 4 25.61 10.71 -0.97
N TYR A 5 24.35 10.29 -1.10
CA TYR A 5 23.23 11.19 -1.35
C TYR A 5 22.80 11.99 -0.12
N THR A 6 23.20 11.59 1.09
CA THR A 6 23.08 12.43 2.28
C THR A 6 24.06 13.60 2.30
N CYS A 7 25.22 13.45 1.65
CA CYS A 7 26.24 14.50 1.55
C CYS A 7 26.11 15.33 0.27
N PHE A 8 25.56 14.73 -0.78
CA PHE A 8 25.36 15.34 -2.10
C PHE A 8 23.88 15.23 -2.48
N PRO A 9 23.03 16.17 -2.01
CA PRO A 9 21.61 16.13 -2.29
C PRO A 9 21.36 16.30 -3.80
N MET A 10 20.44 15.51 -4.32
CA MET A 10 20.03 15.52 -5.73
C MET A 10 18.58 16.01 -5.81
N SER A 11 18.25 16.76 -6.86
CA SER A 11 16.88 17.22 -7.10
C SER A 11 16.31 16.63 -8.39
N LEU A 12 15.03 16.27 -8.37
CA LEU A 12 14.24 15.85 -9.53
C LEU A 12 13.04 16.79 -9.66
N ASP A 13 12.97 17.52 -10.78
CA ASP A 13 11.90 18.48 -11.05
C ASP A 13 11.67 19.49 -9.90
N GLY A 14 12.77 20.04 -9.37
CA GLY A 14 12.73 20.98 -8.24
C GLY A 14 12.58 20.35 -6.85
N ASN A 15 12.25 19.06 -6.74
CA ASN A 15 12.12 18.37 -5.46
C ASN A 15 13.43 17.69 -5.05
N GLN A 16 13.90 17.95 -3.83
CA GLN A 16 15.09 17.28 -3.29
C GLN A 16 14.78 15.81 -2.95
N LEU A 17 15.56 14.89 -3.51
CA LEU A 17 15.46 13.47 -3.24
C LEU A 17 16.05 13.15 -1.86
N CYS A 18 15.27 12.46 -1.03
CA CYS A 18 15.72 11.87 0.23
C CYS A 18 15.97 10.37 0.03
N ILE A 19 17.18 9.92 0.34
CA ILE A 19 17.55 8.50 0.27
C ILE A 19 17.90 8.01 1.67
N ASN A 20 17.07 7.12 2.20
CA ASN A 20 17.29 6.48 3.49
C ASN A 20 17.44 4.97 3.31
N MET A 21 18.25 4.35 4.19
CA MET A 21 18.23 2.90 4.32
C MET A 21 16.99 2.51 5.12
N VAL A 22 16.04 1.88 4.44
CA VAL A 22 14.87 1.24 5.06
C VAL A 22 15.37 0.05 5.91
N PRO A 23 14.66 -0.42 6.97
CA PRO A 23 15.08 -1.54 7.83
C PRO A 23 15.43 -2.83 7.03
N PRO A 24 15.90 -3.94 7.64
CA PRO A 24 16.63 -5.03 6.98
C PRO A 24 15.80 -5.93 6.04
N TYR A 25 14.80 -5.38 5.35
CA TYR A 25 14.07 -5.99 4.25
C TYR A 25 15.01 -6.18 3.06
N ARG A 26 15.85 -7.22 3.15
CA ARG A 26 16.76 -7.66 2.08
C ARG A 26 16.01 -8.06 0.81
N THR A 27 14.69 -8.27 0.91
CA THR A 27 13.83 -8.67 -0.21
C THR A 27 12.45 -8.03 -0.07
N LEU A 28 11.77 -7.79 -1.19
CA LEU A 28 10.37 -7.36 -1.23
C LEU A 28 9.37 -8.48 -0.87
N LYS A 29 9.83 -9.64 -0.37
CA LYS A 29 8.94 -10.80 -0.11
C LYS A 29 7.86 -10.48 0.92
N ASP A 30 8.22 -9.75 1.97
CA ASP A 30 7.27 -9.34 3.01
C ASP A 30 6.76 -7.91 2.75
N GLU A 31 5.81 -7.82 1.82
CA GLU A 31 5.20 -6.56 1.37
C GLU A 31 4.55 -5.80 2.55
N GLU A 32 3.85 -6.53 3.43
CA GLU A 32 3.19 -5.92 4.59
C GLU A 32 4.18 -5.42 5.64
N ALA A 33 5.28 -6.12 5.90
CA ALA A 33 6.26 -5.64 6.88
C ALA A 33 6.95 -4.36 6.40
N ILE A 34 7.25 -4.26 5.10
CA ILE A 34 7.78 -3.03 4.51
C ILE A 34 6.76 -1.91 4.65
N PHE A 35 5.51 -2.15 4.27
CA PHE A 35 4.45 -1.15 4.35
C PHE A 35 4.22 -0.68 5.80
N THR A 36 4.17 -1.62 6.75
CA THR A 36 4.01 -1.34 8.19
C THR A 36 5.18 -0.52 8.74
N ALA A 37 6.41 -0.77 8.28
CA ALA A 37 7.56 0.05 8.68
C ALA A 37 7.46 1.48 8.14
N LEU A 38 7.00 1.67 6.90
CA LEU A 38 6.78 3.00 6.32
C LEU A 38 5.69 3.77 7.07
N ILE A 39 4.60 3.08 7.45
CA ILE A 39 3.53 3.67 8.27
C ILE A 39 4.10 4.09 9.63
N LYS A 40 4.88 3.23 10.30
CA LYS A 40 5.46 3.53 11.62
C LYS A 40 6.49 4.68 11.59
N ASP A 41 7.21 4.83 10.49
CA ASP A 41 8.12 5.96 10.26
C ASP A 41 7.34 7.28 10.11
N SER A 42 6.18 7.23 9.46
CA SER A 42 5.30 8.39 9.24
C SER A 42 4.46 8.75 10.48
N ASP A 43 3.96 7.75 11.22
CA ASP A 43 3.21 7.89 12.47
C ASP A 43 3.76 6.93 13.54
N PRO A 44 4.67 7.40 14.42
CA PRO A 44 5.28 6.59 15.46
C PRO A 44 4.29 6.02 16.50
N LYS A 45 3.08 6.58 16.59
CA LYS A 45 2.05 6.19 17.57
C LYS A 45 1.15 5.06 17.06
N VAL A 46 1.29 4.65 15.80
CA VAL A 46 0.46 3.60 15.21
C VAL A 46 0.65 2.27 15.95
N ASN A 47 -0.45 1.59 16.24
CA ASN A 47 -0.40 0.22 16.76
C ASN A 47 -0.20 -0.76 15.61
N THR A 48 1.04 -1.22 15.42
CA THR A 48 1.41 -2.16 14.36
C THR A 48 0.81 -3.56 14.50
N GLU A 49 0.34 -3.96 15.68
CA GLU A 49 -0.29 -5.28 15.86
C GLU A 49 -1.69 -5.32 15.25
N THR A 50 -2.43 -4.20 15.40
CA THR A 50 -3.81 -4.11 14.92
C THR A 50 -3.91 -3.52 13.51
N VAL A 51 -2.88 -2.85 13.01
CA VAL A 51 -2.93 -2.19 11.70
C VAL A 51 -3.27 -3.16 10.54
N HIS A 52 -2.82 -4.41 10.65
CA HIS A 52 -3.04 -5.44 9.63
C HIS A 52 -4.53 -5.72 9.36
N ASN A 53 -5.40 -5.57 10.38
CA ASN A 53 -6.84 -5.78 10.21
C ASN A 53 -7.53 -4.70 9.37
N LYS A 54 -6.81 -3.61 9.08
CA LYS A 54 -7.26 -2.51 8.23
C LYS A 54 -6.68 -2.57 6.81
N PHE A 55 -5.85 -3.56 6.51
CA PHE A 55 -5.22 -3.68 5.21
C PHE A 55 -6.10 -4.43 4.20
N VAL A 56 -6.17 -3.88 3.00
CA VAL A 56 -6.74 -4.52 1.82
C VAL A 56 -5.67 -4.60 0.74
N HIS A 57 -5.48 -5.79 0.20
CA HIS A 57 -4.61 -6.08 -0.92
C HIS A 57 -5.41 -6.04 -2.20
N LEU A 58 -4.97 -5.20 -3.14
CA LEU A 58 -5.42 -5.21 -4.52
C LEU A 58 -4.33 -5.85 -5.37
N GLY A 59 -4.69 -6.83 -6.19
CA GLY A 59 -3.79 -7.49 -7.14
C GLY A 59 -4.32 -7.43 -8.56
N ASN A 60 -3.54 -7.97 -9.50
CA ASN A 60 -3.83 -7.92 -10.94
C ASN A 60 -3.98 -6.48 -11.46
N LEU A 61 -3.19 -5.53 -10.93
CA LEU A 61 -3.13 -4.17 -11.48
C LEU A 61 -2.48 -4.22 -12.88
N PRO A 62 -2.96 -3.42 -13.85
CA PRO A 62 -2.32 -3.34 -15.16
C PRO A 62 -0.88 -2.81 -15.07
N ASP A 63 -0.02 -3.17 -16.02
CA ASP A 63 1.38 -2.71 -16.03
C ASP A 63 1.52 -1.20 -16.26
N ASP A 64 0.59 -0.62 -17.03
CA ASP A 64 0.50 0.80 -17.34
C ASP A 64 -0.97 1.19 -17.62
N GLY A 65 -1.23 2.46 -17.90
CA GLY A 65 -2.54 2.95 -18.33
C GLY A 65 -3.49 3.27 -17.18
N TYR A 66 -2.99 3.33 -15.94
CA TYR A 66 -3.75 3.78 -14.77
C TYR A 66 -2.95 4.79 -13.94
N ARG A 67 -3.66 5.67 -13.25
CA ARG A 67 -3.06 6.58 -12.27
C ARG A 67 -3.13 5.94 -10.88
N GLU A 68 -2.10 6.11 -10.07
CA GLU A 68 -2.10 5.60 -8.69
C GLU A 68 -3.30 6.12 -7.88
N LEU A 69 -3.75 7.34 -8.17
CA LEU A 69 -4.97 7.91 -7.59
C LEU A 69 -6.21 7.04 -7.84
N GLU A 70 -6.32 6.38 -9.00
CA GLU A 70 -7.47 5.53 -9.31
C GLU A 70 -7.54 4.31 -8.37
N VAL A 71 -6.38 3.76 -7.98
CA VAL A 71 -6.31 2.69 -6.96
C VAL A 71 -6.80 3.20 -5.61
N VAL A 72 -6.37 4.40 -5.21
CA VAL A 72 -6.80 5.03 -3.95
C VAL A 72 -8.31 5.30 -3.97
N CYS A 73 -8.85 5.75 -5.10
CA CYS A 73 -10.28 5.98 -5.29
C CYS A 73 -11.13 4.72 -5.09
N VAL A 74 -10.61 3.51 -5.36
CA VAL A 74 -11.32 2.27 -5.04
C VAL A 74 -11.55 2.16 -3.53
N GLY A 75 -10.52 2.42 -2.72
CA GLY A 75 -10.62 2.37 -1.26
C GLY A 75 -11.49 3.48 -0.68
N LEU A 76 -11.42 4.68 -1.24
CA LEU A 76 -12.20 5.86 -0.78
C LEU A 76 -13.72 5.65 -0.83
N ARG A 77 -14.21 4.69 -1.63
CA ARG A 77 -15.64 4.30 -1.66
C ARG A 77 -16.12 3.64 -0.36
N PHE A 78 -15.22 3.15 0.47
CA PHE A 78 -15.53 2.36 1.67
C PHE A 78 -15.08 3.02 2.98
N GLY A 79 -14.37 4.15 2.89
CA GLY A 79 -13.88 4.92 4.04
C GLY A 79 -12.60 5.67 3.71
N ARG A 80 -12.05 6.40 4.68
CA ARG A 80 -10.77 7.09 4.50
C ARG A 80 -9.64 6.08 4.27
N VAL A 81 -8.75 6.39 3.32
CA VAL A 81 -7.48 5.68 3.10
C VAL A 81 -6.39 6.46 3.82
N ASP A 82 -5.86 5.91 4.92
CA ASP A 82 -4.83 6.59 5.74
C ASP A 82 -3.45 6.51 5.07
N HIS A 83 -3.10 5.32 4.55
CA HIS A 83 -1.83 5.06 3.88
C HIS A 83 -2.05 4.11 2.71
N TYR A 84 -1.20 4.19 1.69
CA TYR A 84 -1.20 3.24 0.57
C TYR A 84 0.20 3.02 0.02
N VAL A 85 0.38 1.89 -0.65
CA VAL A 85 1.58 1.61 -1.45
C VAL A 85 1.19 0.90 -2.73
N VAL A 86 1.80 1.28 -3.84
CA VAL A 86 1.66 0.61 -5.15
C VAL A 86 2.98 -0.05 -5.50
N LEU A 87 2.95 -1.36 -5.70
CA LEU A 87 4.08 -2.20 -6.07
C LEU A 87 3.95 -2.56 -7.55
N LYS A 88 4.31 -1.62 -8.44
CA LYS A 88 4.11 -1.78 -9.90
C LYS A 88 4.75 -3.05 -10.46
N ASN A 89 5.98 -3.37 -10.05
CA ASN A 89 6.69 -4.58 -10.46
C ASN A 89 6.07 -5.90 -9.97
N ARG A 90 5.02 -5.83 -9.16
CA ARG A 90 4.25 -6.99 -8.68
C ARG A 90 2.77 -6.90 -9.03
N ASN A 91 2.35 -5.86 -9.77
CA ASN A 91 0.96 -5.64 -10.13
C ASN A 91 0.02 -5.66 -8.90
N LYS A 92 0.48 -5.04 -7.80
CA LYS A 92 -0.20 -5.04 -6.50
C LYS A 92 -0.26 -3.65 -5.88
N ALA A 93 -1.24 -3.46 -5.00
CA ALA A 93 -1.29 -2.35 -4.06
C ALA A 93 -1.80 -2.82 -2.70
N ILE A 94 -1.38 -2.13 -1.65
CA ILE A 94 -1.91 -2.33 -0.28
C ILE A 94 -2.49 -1.00 0.18
N LEU A 95 -3.74 -1.03 0.62
CA LEU A 95 -4.44 0.12 1.18
C LEU A 95 -4.66 -0.11 2.68
N GLN A 96 -4.32 0.88 3.50
CA GLN A 96 -4.75 0.96 4.89
C GLN A 96 -6.02 1.81 4.97
N LEU A 97 -7.12 1.17 5.33
CA LEU A 97 -8.40 1.84 5.56
C LEU A 97 -8.46 2.37 7.01
N GLU A 98 -9.35 3.31 7.29
CA GLU A 98 -9.53 3.88 8.64
C GLU A 98 -9.91 2.82 9.70
N SER A 99 -10.62 1.76 9.29
CA SER A 99 -11.15 0.73 10.17
C SER A 99 -11.16 -0.66 9.53
N ALA A 100 -11.12 -1.70 10.37
CA ALA A 100 -11.29 -3.08 9.95
C ALA A 100 -12.67 -3.34 9.30
N LYS A 101 -13.69 -2.59 9.70
CA LYS A 101 -15.03 -2.66 9.11
C LYS A 101 -15.01 -2.17 7.66
N SER A 102 -14.32 -1.05 7.40
CA SER A 102 -14.14 -0.49 6.06
C SER A 102 -13.36 -1.46 5.15
N ALA A 103 -12.29 -2.06 5.67
CA ALA A 103 -11.52 -3.07 4.94
C ALA A 103 -12.37 -4.30 4.56
N LYS A 104 -13.15 -4.84 5.52
CA LYS A 104 -14.07 -5.96 5.28
C LYS A 104 -15.17 -5.59 4.28
N ALA A 105 -15.77 -4.40 4.40
CA ALA A 105 -16.80 -3.94 3.47
C ALA A 105 -16.28 -3.84 2.03
N MET A 106 -15.07 -3.30 1.85
CA MET A 106 -14.40 -3.27 0.55
C MET A 106 -14.20 -4.67 -0.02
N HIS A 107 -13.67 -5.60 0.79
CA HIS A 107 -13.43 -6.97 0.37
C HIS A 107 -14.71 -7.69 -0.06
N CYS A 108 -15.76 -7.64 0.76
CA CYS A 108 -17.05 -8.26 0.43
C CYS A 108 -17.66 -7.66 -0.83
N PHE A 109 -17.68 -6.32 -0.95
CA PHE A 109 -18.26 -5.67 -2.12
C PHE A 109 -17.55 -6.04 -3.42
N LEU A 110 -16.21 -6.08 -3.41
CA LEU A 110 -15.43 -6.41 -4.62
C LEU A 110 -15.47 -7.89 -4.98
N GLN A 111 -15.83 -8.78 -4.05
CA GLN A 111 -16.16 -10.17 -4.38
C GLN A 111 -17.47 -10.26 -5.17
N ASP A 112 -18.48 -9.50 -4.79
CA ASP A 112 -19.79 -9.51 -5.45
C ASP A 112 -19.82 -8.67 -6.73
N GLN A 113 -19.07 -7.57 -6.76
CA GLN A 113 -19.03 -6.59 -7.85
C GLN A 113 -17.57 -6.36 -8.28
N PRO A 114 -17.04 -7.18 -9.20
CA PRO A 114 -15.66 -7.07 -9.66
C PRO A 114 -15.38 -5.69 -10.26
N TYR A 115 -14.27 -5.08 -9.83
CA TYR A 115 -13.83 -3.79 -10.37
C TYR A 115 -12.73 -4.01 -11.42
N SER A 116 -12.88 -3.37 -12.58
CA SER A 116 -11.89 -3.44 -13.66
C SER A 116 -11.27 -2.08 -13.92
N MET A 117 -9.95 -2.07 -14.15
CA MET A 117 -9.14 -0.89 -14.42
C MET A 117 -8.11 -1.24 -15.49
N GLY A 118 -7.99 -0.42 -16.54
CA GLY A 118 -7.08 -0.69 -17.65
C GLY A 118 -7.32 -2.04 -18.36
N GLY A 119 -8.55 -2.55 -18.35
CA GLY A 119 -8.89 -3.87 -18.92
C GLY A 119 -8.57 -5.07 -18.02
N HIS A 120 -7.98 -4.84 -16.83
CA HIS A 120 -7.72 -5.88 -15.85
C HIS A 120 -8.76 -5.85 -14.73
N THR A 121 -9.36 -7.00 -14.41
CA THR A 121 -10.21 -7.14 -13.23
C THR A 121 -9.34 -7.32 -11.99
N LEU A 122 -9.45 -6.41 -11.03
CA LEU A 122 -8.63 -6.43 -9.83
C LEU A 122 -9.00 -7.63 -8.95
N THR A 123 -7.99 -8.24 -8.32
CA THR A 123 -8.21 -9.17 -7.21
C THR A 123 -8.23 -8.39 -5.91
N CYS A 124 -9.05 -8.82 -4.94
CA CYS A 124 -9.15 -8.17 -3.63
C CYS A 124 -9.04 -9.20 -2.51
N ALA A 125 -8.13 -8.98 -1.56
CA ALA A 125 -7.96 -9.83 -0.39
C ALA A 125 -7.73 -9.01 0.88
N LEU A 126 -8.15 -9.54 2.02
CA LEU A 126 -7.76 -9.00 3.34
C LEU A 126 -6.33 -9.44 3.69
N SER A 127 -5.71 -8.76 4.65
CA SER A 127 -4.44 -9.21 5.21
C SER A 127 -4.55 -10.64 5.76
N PRO A 128 -3.63 -11.55 5.40
CA PRO A 128 -3.58 -12.89 5.99
C PRO A 128 -3.23 -12.84 7.48
N ARG A 129 -2.54 -11.80 7.95
CA ARG A 129 -2.22 -11.60 9.37
C ARG A 129 -3.44 -11.22 10.20
N ALA A 130 -4.47 -10.64 9.58
CA ALA A 130 -5.71 -10.28 10.25
C ALA A 130 -6.63 -11.46 10.53
N GLN A 131 -6.46 -12.58 9.81
CA GLN A 131 -7.27 -13.79 9.97
C GLN A 131 -6.76 -14.73 11.07
N ALA A 132 -5.56 -14.47 11.60
CA ALA A 132 -4.91 -15.31 12.62
C ALA A 132 -5.05 -14.78 14.05
N ALA A 133 -5.88 -13.75 14.28
CA ALA A 133 -6.13 -13.11 15.58
C ALA A 133 -7.58 -13.30 16.03
#